data_AF-A0A967ITA4-F1
#
_entry.id   AF-A0A967ITA4-F1
#
_cell.length_a   1.000
_cell.length_b   1.000
_cell.length_c   1.000
_cell.angle_alpha   90.00
_cell.angle_beta   90.00
_cell.angle_gamma   90.00
#
_symmetry.space_group_name_H-M   'P 1'
#
loop_
_entity.id
_entity.type
_entity.pdbx_description
1 polymer ?
#
loop_
_entity_poly.entity_id
_entity_poly.type
_entity_poly.pdbx_seq_one_letter_code
_entity_poly.pdbx_strand_id
1 'polypeptide(L)'
;MFDFLDAERVEYVVAMASNSVLKGLAEPLMKQARRRSKKSGETAHVYGECRYAARSWSRERRVIIKAEVVRLAGREPKDNPRFVVTNLRRVPQRV
;
A
#
# COMPACT_ATOMS: atom_id res chain seq x y z
N MET A 1 5.10 2.85 -19.06
CA MET A 1 6.05 2.32 -18.05
C MET A 1 5.78 0.85 -17.73
N PHE A 2 4.68 0.49 -17.07
CA PHE A 2 4.48 -0.90 -16.66
C PHE A 2 4.42 -1.88 -17.84
N ASP A 3 3.75 -1.52 -18.94
CA ASP A 3 3.69 -2.37 -20.14
C ASP A 3 5.08 -2.66 -20.72
N PHE A 4 5.99 -1.67 -20.66
CA PHE A 4 7.39 -1.85 -21.03
C PHE A 4 8.09 -2.83 -20.06
N LEU A 5 7.96 -2.66 -18.75
CA LEU A 5 8.55 -3.58 -17.76
C LEU A 5 8.03 -5.02 -17.91
N ASP A 6 6.75 -5.18 -18.28
CA ASP A 6 6.20 -6.50 -18.57
C ASP A 6 6.78 -7.10 -19.85
N ALA A 7 6.95 -6.30 -20.90
CA ALA A 7 7.56 -6.74 -22.16
C ALA A 7 9.02 -7.18 -21.97
N GLU A 8 9.78 -6.44 -21.14
CA GLU A 8 11.15 -6.79 -20.73
C GLU A 8 11.20 -7.98 -19.76
N ARG A 9 10.06 -8.49 -19.30
CA ARG A 9 9.93 -9.64 -18.38
C ARG A 9 10.72 -9.46 -17.07
N VAL A 10 10.86 -8.23 -16.60
CA VAL A 10 11.55 -7.92 -15.35
C VAL A 10 10.59 -7.91 -14.16
N GLU A 11 11.09 -8.31 -13.00
CA GLU A 11 10.38 -8.11 -11.75
C GLU A 11 10.48 -6.64 -11.31
N TYR A 12 9.39 -6.07 -10.80
CA TYR A 12 9.38 -4.66 -10.41
C TYR A 12 8.61 -4.39 -9.12
N VAL A 13 9.05 -3.33 -8.43
CA VAL A 13 8.43 -2.74 -7.24
C VAL A 13 8.44 -1.24 -7.46
N VAL A 14 7.28 -0.65 -7.71
CA VAL A 14 7.16 0.77 -8.03
C VAL A 14 6.25 1.47 -7.03
N ALA A 15 6.80 2.44 -6.31
CA ALA A 15 6.03 3.27 -5.39
C ALA A 15 5.01 4.12 -6.17
N MET A 16 3.79 4.21 -5.67
CA MET A 16 2.72 4.98 -6.29
C MET A 16 2.14 5.99 -5.31
N ALA A 17 1.90 7.21 -5.80
CA ALA A 17 1.17 8.22 -5.05
C ALA A 17 -0.26 7.75 -4.74
N SER A 18 -0.78 8.13 -3.58
CA SER A 18 -2.16 7.83 -3.20
C SER A 18 -3.16 8.60 -4.06
N ASN A 19 -4.35 8.03 -4.25
CA ASN A 19 -5.54 8.74 -4.75
C ASN A 19 -6.78 8.34 -3.94
N SER A 20 -7.92 8.97 -4.21
CA SER A 20 -9.17 8.72 -3.45
C SER A 20 -9.62 7.25 -3.49
N VAL A 21 -9.47 6.59 -4.64
CA VAL A 21 -9.83 5.17 -4.80
C VAL A 21 -8.93 4.28 -3.95
N LEU A 22 -7.62 4.46 -4.05
CA LEU A 22 -6.64 3.70 -3.26
C LEU A 22 -6.79 3.95 -1.75
N LYS A 23 -7.11 5.18 -1.34
CA LYS A 23 -7.42 5.51 0.06
C LYS A 23 -8.66 4.76 0.54
N GLY A 24 -9.72 4.69 -0.28
CA GLY A 24 -10.92 3.91 0.02
C GLY A 24 -10.61 2.42 0.18
N LEU A 25 -9.82 1.85 -0.73
CA LEU A 25 -9.39 0.45 -0.66
C LEU A 25 -8.50 0.16 0.56
N ALA A 26 -7.70 1.13 1.00
CA ALA A 26 -6.85 1.01 2.18
C ALA A 26 -7.62 1.12 3.51
N GLU A 27 -8.80 1.72 3.53
CA GLU A 27 -9.50 2.10 4.76
C GLU A 27 -9.80 0.91 5.70
N PRO A 28 -10.22 -0.28 5.23
CA PRO A 28 -10.38 -1.44 6.11
C PRO A 28 -9.08 -1.84 6.83
N LEU A 29 -7.93 -1.75 6.14
CA LEU A 29 -6.61 -2.03 6.72
C LEU A 29 -6.18 -0.91 7.67
N MET A 30 -6.46 0.35 7.34
CA MET A 30 -6.21 1.50 8.21
C MET A 30 -7.00 1.41 9.50
N LYS A 31 -8.27 0.99 9.46
CA LYS A 31 -9.06 0.74 10.69
C LYS A 31 -8.38 -0.29 11.60
N GLN A 32 -7.81 -1.36 11.03
CA GLN A 32 -7.04 -2.34 11.80
C GLN A 32 -5.74 -1.74 12.35
N ALA A 33 -4.99 -0.98 11.54
CA ALA A 33 -3.76 -0.33 11.97
C ALA A 33 -4.01 0.68 13.11
N ARG A 34 -5.06 1.50 13.02
CA ARG A 34 -5.49 2.42 14.08
C ARG A 34 -5.85 1.70 15.37
N ARG A 35 -6.59 0.59 15.30
CA ARG A 35 -6.89 -0.24 16.48
C ARG A 35 -5.63 -0.80 17.13
N ARG A 36 -4.70 -1.34 16.34
CA ARG A 36 -3.41 -1.87 16.83
C ARG A 36 -2.59 -0.77 17.49
N SER A 37 -2.42 0.37 16.82
CA SER A 37 -1.65 1.51 17.34
C SER A 37 -2.29 2.12 18.60
N LYS A 38 -3.63 2.20 18.67
CA LYS A 38 -4.33 2.66 19.88
C LYS A 38 -4.12 1.71 21.05
N LYS A 39 -4.11 0.39 20.81
CA LYS A 39 -3.91 -0.62 21.85
C LYS A 39 -2.47 -0.66 22.36
N SER A 40 -1.48 -0.58 21.47
CA SER A 40 -0.06 -0.66 21.87
C SER A 40 0.53 0.68 22.32
N GLY A 41 -0.04 1.81 21.88
CA GLY A 41 0.60 3.11 22.04
C GLY A 41 1.78 3.35 21.08
N GLU A 42 2.02 2.43 20.15
CA GLU A 42 3.17 2.43 19.24
C GLU A 42 2.76 2.61 17.77
N THR A 43 3.75 2.83 16.90
CA THR A 43 3.56 2.76 15.45
C THR A 43 3.07 1.36 15.06
N ALA A 44 2.03 1.27 14.24
CA ALA A 44 1.49 -0.02 13.81
C ALA A 44 1.32 -0.05 12.30
N HIS A 45 1.58 -1.21 11.71
CA HIS A 45 1.37 -1.46 10.28
C HIS A 45 0.54 -2.72 10.04
N VAL A 46 -0.23 -2.68 8.96
CA VAL A 46 -1.02 -3.79 8.42
C VAL A 46 -0.80 -3.79 6.92
N TYR A 47 -0.54 -4.97 6.35
CA TYR A 47 -0.33 -5.12 4.92
C TYR A 47 -1.53 -5.82 4.30
N GLY A 48 -1.86 -5.43 3.08
CA GLY A 48 -2.83 -6.11 2.24
C GLY A 48 -2.51 -5.83 0.78
N GLU A 49 -3.39 -6.30 -0.10
CA GLU A 49 -3.23 -6.12 -1.53
C GLU A 49 -4.57 -6.03 -2.24
N CYS A 50 -4.56 -5.42 -3.41
CA CYS A 50 -5.72 -5.36 -4.31
C CYS A 50 -5.28 -5.41 -5.78
N ARG A 51 -6.28 -5.53 -6.65
CA ARG A 51 -6.13 -5.22 -8.07
C ARG A 51 -6.62 -3.80 -8.32
N TYR A 52 -5.83 -3.03 -9.07
CA TYR A 52 -6.16 -1.64 -9.39
C TYR A 52 -5.60 -1.27 -10.77
N ALA A 53 -6.35 -0.46 -11.50
CA ALA A 53 -5.91 0.19 -12.73
C ALA A 53 -6.08 1.70 -12.60
N ALA A 54 -4.99 2.45 -12.82
CA ALA A 54 -5.14 3.85 -13.17
C ALA A 54 -5.66 3.96 -14.61
N ARG A 55 -6.33 5.07 -14.95
CA ARG A 55 -6.91 5.27 -16.29
C ARG A 55 -5.89 5.15 -17.44
N SER A 56 -4.63 5.48 -17.18
CA SER A 56 -3.55 5.41 -18.17
C SER A 56 -2.92 4.02 -18.31
N TRP A 57 -3.39 3.02 -17.55
CA TRP A 57 -2.84 1.66 -17.62
C TRP A 57 -3.70 0.81 -18.56
N SER A 58 -3.04 -0.03 -19.35
CA SER A 58 -3.68 -0.97 -20.26
C SER A 58 -4.46 -2.09 -19.54
N ARG A 59 -4.14 -2.37 -18.27
CA ARG A 59 -4.77 -3.42 -17.45
C ARG A 59 -4.61 -3.18 -15.96
N GLU A 60 -5.41 -3.92 -15.19
CA GLU A 60 -5.26 -4.00 -13.74
C GLU A 60 -3.94 -4.63 -13.32
N ARG A 61 -3.37 -4.08 -12.25
CA ARG A 61 -2.09 -4.52 -11.68
C ARG A 61 -2.27 -4.79 -10.20
N ARG A 62 -1.40 -5.65 -9.68
CA ARG A 62 -1.33 -5.93 -8.25
C ARG A 62 -0.74 -4.73 -7.54
N VAL A 63 -1.45 -4.24 -6.53
CA VAL A 63 -1.02 -3.13 -5.68
C VAL A 63 -0.96 -3.63 -4.24
N ILE A 64 0.22 -3.52 -3.64
CA ILE A 64 0.42 -3.71 -2.20
C ILE A 64 0.03 -2.44 -1.47
N ILE A 65 -0.74 -2.62 -0.40
CA ILE A 65 -1.16 -1.56 0.51
C ILE A 65 -0.43 -1.80 1.83
N LYS A 66 0.43 -0.85 2.21
CA LYS A 66 0.97 -0.76 3.57
C LYS A 66 0.16 0.29 4.32
N ALA A 67 -0.81 -0.15 5.11
CA ALA A 67 -1.56 0.69 6.03
C ALA A 67 -0.73 0.90 7.29
N GLU A 68 -0.40 2.15 7.62
CA GLU A 68 0.47 2.47 8.74
C GLU A 68 -0.10 3.63 9.54
N VAL A 69 -0.05 3.53 10.86
CA VAL A 69 -0.26 4.64 11.78
C VAL A 69 1.08 4.92 12.45
N VAL A 70 1.66 6.07 12.15
CA VAL A 70 2.96 6.50 12.66
C VAL A 70 2.75 7.27 13.96
N ARG A 71 3.50 6.91 15.00
CA ARG A 71 3.61 7.65 16.27
C ARG A 71 5.03 8.12 16.45
N LEU A 72 5.19 9.42 16.66
CA LEU A 72 6.46 10.06 17.01
C LEU A 72 6.28 10.78 18.35
N ALA A 73 7.31 10.78 19.19
CA ALA A 73 7.25 11.43 20.49
C ALA A 73 6.84 12.91 20.36
N GLY A 74 5.89 13.34 21.18
CA GLY A 74 5.37 14.72 21.16
C GLY A 74 4.53 15.10 19.93
N ARG A 75 4.07 14.13 19.13
CA ARG A 75 3.19 14.37 17.98
C ARG A 75 1.95 13.47 18.01
N GLU A 76 0.86 14.00 17.47
CA GLU A 76 -0.34 13.21 17.26
C GLU A 76 -0.08 12.05 16.28
N PRO A 77 -0.67 10.86 16.53
CA PRO A 77 -0.59 9.73 15.60
C PRO A 77 -1.11 10.11 14.22
N LYS A 78 -0.41 9.70 13.16
CA LYS A 78 -0.74 10.06 11.78
C LYS A 78 -0.91 8.83 10.89
N ASP A 79 -2.01 8.79 10.16
CA ASP A 79 -2.24 7.82 9.10
C ASP A 79 -1.28 8.05 7.93
N ASN A 80 -0.64 6.97 7.45
CA ASN A 80 0.38 6.99 6.41
C ASN A 80 0.24 5.78 5.46
N PRO A 81 -0.89 5.62 4.74
CA PRO A 81 -1.02 4.53 3.78
C PRO A 81 -0.04 4.71 2.61
N ARG A 82 0.68 3.64 2.28
CA ARG A 82 1.60 3.58 1.13
C ARG A 82 1.15 2.53 0.14
N PHE A 83 1.40 2.79 -1.13
CA PHE A 83 0.97 1.95 -2.24
C PHE A 83 2.15 1.60 -3.13
N VAL A 84 2.24 0.32 -3.50
CA VAL A 84 3.32 -0.20 -4.34
C VAL A 84 2.72 -1.08 -5.42
N VAL A 85 3.03 -0.79 -6.68
CA VAL A 85 2.65 -1.63 -7.81
C VAL A 85 3.75 -2.66 -8.04
N THR A 86 3.40 -3.93 -8.16
CA THR A 86 4.39 -5.00 -8.36
C THR A 86 3.85 -6.15 -9.21
N ASN A 87 4.73 -6.89 -9.87
CA ASN A 87 4.43 -8.19 -10.48
C ASN A 87 5.02 -9.38 -9.69
N LEU A 88 5.70 -9.13 -8.56
CA LEU A 88 6.18 -10.18 -7.66
C LEU A 88 5.02 -11.01 -7.12
N ARG A 89 5.24 -12.32 -6.92
CA ARG A 89 4.25 -13.26 -6.36
C ARG A 89 4.44 -13.54 -4.86
N ARG A 90 5.12 -12.64 -4.15
CA ARG A 90 5.40 -12.74 -2.70
C ARG A 90 4.23 -12.21 -1.88
N VAL A 91 4.08 -12.69 -0.65
CA VAL A 91 3.12 -12.11 0.31
C VAL A 91 3.39 -10.61 0.51
N PRO A 92 2.36 -9.78 0.74
CA PRO A 92 2.49 -8.31 0.80
C PRO A 92 3.61 -7.78 1.72
N GLN A 93 3.90 -8.47 2.82
CA GLN A 93 4.93 -8.10 3.79
C GLN A 93 6.36 -8.34 3.30
N ARG A 94 6.54 -9.09 2.20
CA ARG A 94 7.83 -9.51 1.62
C ARG A 94 8.03 -8.99 0.20
N VAL A 95 7.23 -8.03 -0.23
CA VAL A 95 7.44 -7.21 -1.44
C VAL A 95 8.21 -5.97 -1.01
#